data_AF-A0A371XBB5-F1
#
_entry.id   AF-A0A371XBB5-F1
#
_cell.length_a   1.000
_cell.length_b   1.000
_cell.length_c   1.000
_cell.angle_alpha   90.00
_cell.angle_beta   90.00
_cell.angle_gamma   90.00
#
_symmetry.space_group_name_H-M   'P 1'
#
loop_
_entity.id
_entity.type
_entity.pdbx_description
1 polymer ?
#
loop_
_entity_poly.entity_id
_entity_poly.type
_entity_poly.pdbx_seq_one_letter_code
_entity_poly.pdbx_strand_id
1 'polypeptide(L)' 'MQTPSDIINSLGGNAAIARKLGISPSGVSEMKRRNSIPVKYWSGLIEIANEGGHTLSADMLISAHANEVAA' A
#
# COMPACT_ATOMS: atom_id res chain seq x y z
N MET A 1 6.81 -13.32 0.98
CA MET A 1 6.81 -12.39 -0.17
C MET A 1 6.05 -11.15 0.27
N GLN A 2 6.49 -9.93 -0.09
CA GLN A 2 5.73 -8.72 0.23
C GLN A 2 4.62 -8.53 -0.81
N THR A 3 3.36 -8.59 -0.37
CA THR A 3 2.19 -8.29 -1.20
C THR A 3 1.68 -6.88 -0.92
N PRO A 4 0.84 -6.29 -1.79
CA PRO A 4 0.15 -5.04 -1.48
C PRO A 4 -0.67 -5.09 -0.18
N SER A 5 -1.23 -6.26 0.15
CA SER A 5 -1.90 -6.47 1.45
C SER A 5 -0.94 -6.36 2.65
N ASP A 6 0.27 -6.92 2.55
CA ASP A 6 1.28 -6.84 3.61
C ASP A 6 1.74 -5.41 3.83
N ILE A 7 1.93 -4.66 2.74
CA ILE A 7 2.29 -3.23 2.79
C ILE A 7 1.20 -2.46 3.54
N ILE A 8 -0.07 -2.66 3.17
CA ILE A 8 -1.20 -2.01 3.84
C ILE A 8 -1.24 -2.32 5.34
N ASN A 9 -1.02 -3.57 5.73
CA ASN A 9 -0.98 -3.97 7.14
C ASN A 9 0.19 -3.33 7.90
N SER A 10 1.36 -3.28 7.27
CA SER A 10 2.59 -2.73 7.89
C SER A 10 2.52 -1.24 8.16
N LEU A 11 1.78 -0.48 7.35
CA LEU A 11 1.65 0.98 7.47
C LEU A 11 0.51 1.43 8.41
N GLY A 12 0.06 0.55 9.31
CA GLY A 12 -1.00 0.84 10.29
C GLY A 12 -2.42 0.50 9.83
N GLY A 13 -2.57 -0.21 8.70
CA GLY A 13 -3.84 -0.76 8.24
C GLY A 13 -4.78 0.23 7.56
N ASN A 14 -6.00 -0.25 7.25
CA ASN A 14 -6.93 0.45 6.36
C ASN A 14 -7.31 1.85 6.84
N ALA A 15 -7.56 2.04 8.14
CA ALA A 15 -8.02 3.31 8.68
C ALA A 15 -6.91 4.38 8.67
N ALA A 16 -5.67 4.00 8.99
CA ALA A 16 -4.53 4.90 9.01
C ALA A 16 -4.20 5.40 7.58
N ILE A 17 -4.13 4.47 6.63
CA ILE A 17 -3.89 4.79 5.22
C ILE A 17 -5.02 5.63 4.64
N ALA A 18 -6.28 5.26 4.90
CA ALA A 18 -7.44 6.00 4.41
C ALA A 18 -7.41 7.47 4.86
N ARG A 19 -7.13 7.71 6.15
CA ARG A 19 -7.00 9.06 6.72
C ARG A 19 -5.90 9.86 6.05
N LYS A 20 -4.73 9.25 5.83
CA LYS A 20 -3.56 9.92 5.26
C LYS A 20 -3.72 10.21 3.76
N LEU A 21 -4.31 9.27 3.02
CA LEU A 21 -4.57 9.42 1.58
C LEU A 21 -5.84 10.22 1.25
N GLY A 22 -6.64 10.58 2.26
CA GLY A 22 -7.90 11.30 2.06
C GLY A 22 -8.95 10.48 1.31
N ILE A 23 -8.97 9.17 1.47
CA ILE A 23 -9.92 8.25 0.82
C ILE A 23 -10.75 7.48 1.85
N SER A 24 -11.79 6.76 1.41
CA SER A 24 -12.58 5.95 2.31
C SER A 24 -11.81 4.69 2.78
N PRO A 25 -12.04 4.21 4.03
CA PRO A 25 -11.52 2.92 4.48
C PRO A 25 -11.98 1.74 3.62
N SER A 26 -13.17 1.84 3.01
CA SER A 26 -13.68 0.85 2.04
C SER A 26 -12.85 0.81 0.76
N GLY A 27 -12.32 1.96 0.30
CA GLY A 27 -11.41 2.01 -0.83
C GLY A 27 -10.10 1.27 -0.56
N VAL A 28 -9.51 1.46 0.62
CA VAL A 28 -8.32 0.70 1.04
C VAL A 28 -8.65 -0.79 1.22
N SER A 29 -9.83 -1.11 1.76
CA SER A 29 -10.28 -2.50 1.90
C SER A 29 -10.42 -3.19 0.54
N GLU A 30 -10.94 -2.51 -0.47
CA GLU A 30 -11.01 -3.04 -1.83
C GLU A 30 -9.64 -3.22 -2.47
N MET A 31 -8.70 -2.29 -2.25
CA MET A 31 -7.29 -2.45 -2.70
C MET A 31 -6.67 -3.70 -2.08
N LYS A 32 -6.84 -3.88 -0.76
CA LYS A 32 -6.36 -5.05 -0.04
C LYS A 32 -7.01 -6.34 -0.55
N ARG A 33 -8.34 -6.36 -0.73
CA ARG A 33 -9.08 -7.53 -1.23
C ARG A 33 -8.66 -7.93 -2.64
N ARG A 34 -8.41 -6.95 -3.50
CA ARG A 34 -7.90 -7.15 -4.87
C ARG A 34 -6.38 -7.35 -4.91
N ASN A 35 -5.74 -7.21 -3.74
CA ASN A 35 -4.31 -7.24 -3.54
C ASN A 35 -3.54 -6.35 -4.55
N SER A 36 -4.14 -5.22 -4.92
CA SER A 36 -3.62 -4.29 -5.93
C SER A 36 -3.83 -2.85 -5.48
N ILE A 37 -2.77 -2.03 -5.55
CA ILE A 37 -2.77 -0.62 -5.18
C ILE A 37 -2.57 0.24 -6.44
N PRO A 38 -3.53 1.10 -6.82
CA PRO A 38 -3.37 2.00 -7.94
C PRO A 38 -2.14 2.93 -7.81
N VAL A 39 -1.38 3.09 -8.90
CA VAL A 39 -0.13 3.86 -8.95
C VAL A 39 -0.27 5.29 -8.41
N LYS A 40 -1.43 5.93 -8.61
CA LYS A 40 -1.72 7.27 -8.09
C LYS A 40 -1.62 7.41 -6.57
N TYR A 41 -1.65 6.30 -5.81
CA TYR A 41 -1.53 6.29 -4.35
C TYR A 41 -0.11 5.97 -3.86
N TRP A 42 0.82 5.62 -4.75
CA TRP A 42 2.13 5.12 -4.37
C TRP A 42 3.00 6.17 -3.68
N SER A 43 3.01 7.40 -4.19
CA SER A 43 3.73 8.52 -3.55
C SER A 43 3.26 8.74 -2.12
N GLY A 44 1.95 8.78 -1.89
CA GLY A 44 1.38 8.94 -0.56
C GLY A 44 1.71 7.78 0.38
N LEU A 45 1.78 6.54 -0.11
CA LEU A 45 2.22 5.40 0.71
C LEU A 45 3.70 5.50 1.11
N ILE A 46 4.56 5.96 0.20
CA ILE A 46 5.98 6.19 0.48
C ILE A 46 6.13 7.28 1.54
N GLU A 47 5.35 8.37 1.45
CA GLU A 47 5.32 9.42 2.47
C GLU A 47 4.88 8.88 3.83
N ILE A 48 3.77 8.12 3.88
CA ILE A 48 3.27 7.50 5.11
C ILE A 48 4.33 6.57 5.73
N ALA A 49 5.01 5.77 4.90
CA ALA A 49 6.08 4.90 5.36
C ALA A 49 7.23 5.70 5.98
N ASN A 50 7.71 6.73 5.29
CA ASN A 50 8.79 7.59 5.76
C ASN A 50 8.42 8.29 7.09
N GLU A 51 7.20 8.80 7.21
CA GLU A 51 6.70 9.41 8.46
C GLU A 51 6.63 8.40 9.61
N GLY A 52 6.33 7.13 9.32
CA GLY A 52 6.29 6.04 10.30
C GLY A 52 7.66 5.41 10.60
N GLY A 53 8.74 5.87 9.98
CA GLY A 53 10.07 5.26 10.11
C GLY A 53 10.22 3.92 9.37
N HIS A 54 9.31 3.63 8.44
CA HIS A 54 9.36 2.45 7.58
C HIS A 54 10.05 2.78 6.25
N THR A 55 10.90 1.88 5.77
CA THR A 55 11.47 1.98 4.43
C THR A 55 10.49 1.40 3.41
N LEU A 56 9.90 2.26 2.57
CA LEU A 56 9.12 1.86 1.41
C LEU A 56 9.57 2.66 0.19
N SER A 57 9.94 1.97 -0.89
CA SER A 57 10.34 2.60 -2.15
C SER A 57 9.41 2.22 -3.29
N ALA A 58 9.53 2.94 -4.42
CA ALA A 58 8.81 2.60 -5.65
C ALA A 58 9.19 1.19 -6.14
N ASP A 59 10.47 0.80 -6.11
CA ASP A 59 10.92 -0.55 -6.49
C ASP A 59 10.30 -1.65 -5.62
N MET A 60 10.10 -1.40 -4.33
CA MET A 60 9.40 -2.34 -3.45
C MET A 60 7.92 -2.48 -3.84
N LEU A 61 7.26 -1.37 -4.18
CA LEU A 61 5.87 -1.39 -4.67
C LEU A 61 5.76 -2.12 -6.02
N ILE A 62 6.70 -1.89 -6.94
CA ILE A 62 6.78 -2.61 -8.22
C ILE A 62 6.96 -4.10 -7.96
N SER A 63 7.90 -4.49 -7.09
CA SER A 63 8.17 -5.89 -6.76
C SER A 63 6.95 -6.57 -6.13
N ALA A 64 6.20 -5.86 -5.29
CA ALA A 64 4.97 -6.36 -4.68
C ALA A 64 3.87 -6.65 -5.71
N HIS A 65 3.77 -5.83 -6.76
CA HIS A 65 2.80 -6.04 -7.85
C HIS A 65 3.29 -7.03 -8.91
N ALA A 66 4.60 -7.05 -9.22
CA ALA A 66 5.18 -7.95 -10.22
C ALA A 66 5.06 -9.42 -9.81
N ASN A 67 5.17 -9.70 -8.52
CA ASN A 67 4.95 -11.03 -7.95
C ASN A 67 3.47 -11.46 -7.94
N GLU A 68 2.54 -10.53 -8.14
CA GLU A 68 1.11 -10.86 -8.27
C GLU A 68 0.77 -11.30 -9.71
N VAL A 69 1.45 -10.74 -10.71
CA VAL A 69 1.20 -11.06 -12.13
C VAL A 69 1.76 -12.43 -12.52
N ALA A 70 2.75 -12.94 -11.77
CA ALA A 70 3.39 -14.23 -12.04
C ALA A 70 2.76 -15.43 -11.30
N ALA A 71 1.71 -15.22 -10.50
CA ALA A 71 1.07 -16.24 -9.65
C ALA A 71 -0.30 -16.68 -10.19
#